data_AF-A0A845HEE2-F1
#
_entry.id   AF-A0A845HEE2-F1
#
_cell.length_a   1.000
_cell.length_b   1.000
_cell.length_c   1.000
_cell.angle_alpha   90.00
_cell.angle_beta   90.00
_cell.angle_gamma   90.00
#
_symmetry.space_group_name_H-M   'P 1'
#
loop_
_entity.id
_entity.type
_entity.pdbx_description
1 polymer ?
#
loop_
_entity_poly.entity_id
_entity_poly.type
_entity_poly.pdbx_seq_one_letter_code
_entity_poly.pdbx_strand_id
1 'polypeptide(L)'
;MKIADIKIGQRLTIAFSLTTLMLAVVVAVGTMGLRATSVEHASGNAQQIASFYSTLMIALGVAGGALSLFTAWYITRGIVGPIRHAVRVARTVAGGDLSSHIEIRSRDEIGQLSAALKEMNASLISIVSEVRGGTEAIGTASAEIAAGNMDLSERTERQAGSLEETASSMEELTSTVKQNAANALQANQLAVSASDVAGQGGAVVAQVVDTMASINASARKIVDIIAVIDGIAFQTNILALNAAVEAARAGEQGRGFAVVANEVRNLAQRSAAAAREIKGLIGDSVGQVDAGARLVDQAGVTMTEIVASVRRVTDIMSDIAAASQEQLSGIEHINGAIAEMDQTTQQNAALVEQASAAAATLRDQATHLQGAVGVFKLVGDAGTRGSASVKPIKSARHGAPGPRQHYAALDAPSARRSSTAR
;
A
#
# COMPACT_ATOMS: atom_id res chain seq x y z
N MET A 1 79.20 -9.42 19.31
CA MET A 1 78.16 -10.30 19.87
C MET A 1 77.96 -9.91 21.33
N LYS A 2 76.80 -9.38 21.72
CA LYS A 2 76.55 -9.15 23.15
C LYS A 2 76.35 -10.52 23.79
N ILE A 3 76.93 -10.76 24.96
CA ILE A 3 76.75 -12.01 25.73
C ILE A 3 75.24 -12.30 25.99
N ALA A 4 74.39 -11.29 25.88
CA ALA A 4 72.93 -11.39 25.97
C ALA A 4 72.26 -12.10 24.78
N ASP A 5 72.93 -12.26 23.63
CA ASP A 5 72.36 -12.88 22.42
C ASP A 5 72.62 -14.41 22.34
N ILE A 6 73.28 -14.97 23.34
CA ILE A 6 73.60 -16.40 23.43
C ILE A 6 72.38 -17.14 23.99
N LYS A 7 72.05 -18.31 23.42
CA LYS A 7 70.97 -19.19 23.91
C LYS A 7 71.07 -19.39 25.42
N ILE A 8 69.95 -19.35 26.14
CA ILE A 8 69.91 -19.56 27.58
C ILE A 8 70.57 -20.87 27.97
N GLY A 9 70.33 -21.94 27.19
CA GLY A 9 70.98 -23.23 27.40
C GLY A 9 72.50 -23.11 27.41
N GLN A 10 73.08 -22.42 26.43
CA GLN A 10 74.53 -22.20 26.36
C GLN A 10 75.04 -21.31 27.51
N ARG A 11 74.31 -20.26 27.89
CA ARG A 11 74.68 -19.39 29.01
C ARG A 11 74.66 -20.14 30.34
N LEU A 12 73.67 -21.00 30.54
CA LEU A 12 73.54 -21.85 31.72
C LEU A 12 74.67 -22.88 31.76
N THR A 13 74.94 -23.56 30.64
CA THR A 13 76.04 -24.53 30.53
C THR A 13 77.39 -23.89 30.78
N ILE A 14 77.65 -22.68 30.26
CA ILE A 14 78.90 -21.93 30.52
C ILE A 14 79.02 -21.52 31.99
N ALA A 15 77.94 -21.04 32.61
CA ALA A 15 77.96 -20.62 34.00
C ALA A 15 78.16 -21.81 34.96
N PHE A 16 77.46 -22.93 34.70
CA PHE A 16 77.65 -24.17 35.47
C PHE A 16 78.99 -24.83 35.20
N SER A 17 79.51 -24.81 33.97
CA SER A 17 80.84 -25.36 33.68
C SER A 17 81.95 -24.56 34.35
N LEU A 18 81.83 -23.22 34.41
CA LEU A 18 82.77 -22.36 35.13
C LEU A 18 82.73 -22.60 36.66
N THR A 19 81.54 -22.73 37.26
CA THR A 19 81.43 -22.99 38.71
C THR A 19 81.87 -24.42 39.08
N THR A 20 81.57 -25.41 38.25
CA THR A 20 82.02 -26.80 38.46
C THR A 20 83.53 -26.94 38.24
N LEU A 21 84.11 -26.27 37.25
CA LEU A 21 85.57 -26.21 37.05
C LEU A 21 86.26 -25.55 38.24
N MET A 22 85.72 -24.44 38.74
CA MET A 22 86.22 -23.74 39.93
C MET A 22 86.24 -24.66 41.16
N LEU A 23 85.15 -25.40 41.39
CA LEU A 23 85.05 -26.36 42.48
C LEU A 23 86.08 -27.49 42.31
N ALA A 24 86.25 -28.01 41.10
CA ALA A 24 87.25 -29.04 40.81
C ALA A 24 88.68 -28.53 41.09
N VAL A 25 88.99 -27.28 40.74
CA VAL A 25 90.28 -26.65 41.05
C VAL A 25 90.49 -26.51 42.56
N VAL A 26 89.47 -26.07 43.32
CA VAL A 26 89.55 -25.99 44.78
C VAL A 26 89.82 -27.36 45.40
N VAL A 27 89.12 -28.40 44.95
CA VAL A 27 89.31 -29.78 45.45
C VAL A 27 90.68 -30.33 45.06
N ALA A 28 91.15 -30.10 43.83
CA ALA A 28 92.46 -30.53 43.36
C ALA A 28 93.60 -29.85 44.14
N VAL A 29 93.52 -28.53 44.35
CA VAL A 29 94.51 -27.78 45.13
C VAL A 29 94.46 -28.19 46.60
N GLY A 30 93.27 -28.45 47.16
CA GLY A 30 93.12 -28.93 48.53
C GLY A 30 93.73 -30.31 48.74
N THR A 31 93.50 -31.25 47.81
CA THR A 31 94.09 -32.59 47.87
C THR A 31 95.60 -32.59 47.62
N MET A 32 96.11 -31.73 46.74
CA MET A 32 97.55 -31.50 46.58
C MET A 32 98.18 -30.89 47.83
N GLY A 33 97.52 -29.91 48.45
CA GLY A 33 97.97 -29.31 49.71
C GLY A 33 98.05 -30.32 50.85
N LEU A 34 97.02 -31.17 51.02
CA LEU A 34 97.01 -32.25 52.01
C LEU A 34 98.13 -33.29 51.76
N ARG A 35 98.42 -33.61 50.49
CA ARG A 35 99.53 -34.50 50.13
C ARG A 35 100.88 -33.86 50.40
N ALA A 36 101.06 -32.59 50.03
CA ALA A 36 102.30 -31.84 50.27
C ALA A 36 102.62 -31.74 51.77
N THR A 37 101.62 -31.45 52.62
CA THR A 37 101.83 -31.41 54.08
C THR A 37 102.11 -32.80 54.67
N SER A 38 101.48 -33.86 54.16
CA SER A 38 101.72 -35.24 54.62
C SER A 38 103.12 -35.78 54.28
N VAL A 39 103.72 -35.33 53.17
CA VAL A 39 105.04 -35.78 52.69
C VAL A 39 106.19 -35.00 53.34
N GLU A 40 105.98 -33.76 53.76
CA GLU A 40 107.01 -32.88 54.33
C GLU A 40 107.15 -32.90 55.86
N HIS A 41 106.40 -33.73 56.59
CA HIS A 41 106.71 -33.97 58.02
C HIS A 41 108.15 -34.51 58.26
N ALA A 42 108.91 -34.80 57.19
CA ALA A 42 110.32 -35.21 57.20
C ALA A 42 111.35 -34.09 56.87
N SER A 43 110.95 -32.84 56.57
CA SER A 43 111.87 -31.73 56.22
C SER A 43 111.47 -30.39 56.87
N GLY A 44 112.45 -29.55 57.24
CA GLY A 44 112.27 -28.32 58.04
C GLY A 44 111.45 -27.17 57.41
N ASN A 45 110.82 -27.36 56.25
CA ASN A 45 110.06 -26.33 55.52
C ASN A 45 108.52 -26.50 55.58
N ALA A 46 108.03 -27.53 56.29
CA ALA A 46 106.60 -27.87 56.37
C ALA A 46 105.69 -26.68 56.77
N GLN A 47 106.19 -25.73 57.57
CA GLN A 47 105.41 -24.57 58.03
C GLN A 47 105.22 -23.49 56.94
N GLN A 48 106.17 -23.35 56.02
CA GLN A 48 106.07 -22.40 54.90
C GLN A 48 105.17 -22.94 53.79
N ILE A 49 105.20 -24.25 53.54
CA ILE A 49 104.37 -24.89 52.53
C ILE A 49 102.90 -25.00 53.00
N ALA A 50 102.67 -25.31 54.27
CA ALA A 50 101.31 -25.31 54.84
C ALA A 50 100.64 -23.92 54.80
N SER A 51 101.37 -22.84 55.10
CA SER A 51 100.81 -21.47 55.08
C SER A 51 100.53 -20.97 53.66
N PHE A 52 101.34 -21.35 52.67
CA PHE A 52 101.10 -21.07 51.25
C PHE A 52 99.82 -21.76 50.74
N TYR A 53 99.67 -23.08 50.96
CA TYR A 53 98.46 -23.80 50.57
C TYR A 53 97.21 -23.34 51.34
N SER A 54 97.33 -22.98 52.62
CA SER A 54 96.22 -22.40 53.40
C SER A 54 95.75 -21.05 52.83
N THR A 55 96.68 -20.15 52.50
CA THR A 55 96.35 -18.84 51.91
C THR A 55 95.76 -19.00 50.51
N LEU A 56 96.30 -19.93 49.71
CA LEU A 56 95.79 -20.27 48.38
C LEU A 56 94.37 -20.88 48.44
N MET A 57 94.09 -21.74 49.42
CA MET A 57 92.75 -22.33 49.63
C MET A 57 91.72 -21.29 50.07
N ILE A 58 92.10 -20.37 50.95
CA ILE A 58 91.23 -19.24 51.33
C ILE A 58 90.97 -18.34 50.12
N ALA A 59 92.00 -18.00 49.33
CA ALA A 59 91.85 -17.19 48.13
C ALA A 59 90.95 -17.86 47.07
N LEU A 60 91.12 -19.15 46.82
CA LEU A 60 90.29 -19.93 45.90
C LEU A 60 88.85 -20.11 46.43
N GLY A 61 88.67 -20.27 47.74
CA GLY A 61 87.36 -20.33 48.39
C GLY A 61 86.59 -19.02 48.27
N VAL A 62 87.26 -17.88 48.53
CA VAL A 62 86.68 -16.54 48.34
C VAL A 62 86.34 -16.29 46.87
N ALA A 63 87.26 -16.62 45.96
CA ALA A 63 87.01 -16.50 44.53
C ALA A 63 85.82 -17.39 44.10
N GLY A 64 85.72 -18.61 44.63
CA GLY A 64 84.63 -19.56 44.36
C GLY A 64 83.28 -19.06 44.86
N GLY A 65 83.24 -18.48 46.06
CA GLY A 65 82.07 -17.82 46.61
C GLY A 65 81.65 -16.61 45.77
N ALA A 66 82.60 -15.77 45.36
CA ALA A 66 82.34 -14.62 44.49
C ALA A 66 81.82 -15.04 43.11
N LEU A 67 82.38 -16.10 42.51
CA LEU A 67 81.92 -16.66 41.23
C LEU A 67 80.50 -17.25 41.35
N SER A 68 80.18 -17.87 42.49
CA SER A 68 78.84 -18.41 42.78
C SER A 68 77.81 -17.28 42.94
N LEU A 69 78.13 -16.23 43.68
CA LEU A 69 77.30 -15.02 43.81
C LEU A 69 77.12 -14.31 42.47
N PHE A 70 78.19 -14.21 41.68
CA PHE A 70 78.13 -13.63 40.33
C PHE A 70 77.23 -14.45 39.41
N THR A 71 77.36 -15.77 39.41
CA THR A 71 76.52 -16.68 38.63
C THR A 71 75.05 -16.60 39.07
N ALA A 72 74.77 -16.57 40.37
CA ALA A 72 73.43 -16.39 40.92
C ALA A 72 72.82 -15.05 40.53
N TRP A 73 73.58 -13.95 40.62
CA TRP A 73 73.17 -12.62 40.19
C TRP A 73 72.91 -12.57 38.67
N TYR A 74 73.79 -13.18 37.89
CA TYR A 74 73.71 -13.25 36.43
C TYR A 74 72.49 -14.05 35.95
N ILE A 75 72.20 -15.21 36.55
CA ILE A 75 71.00 -16.03 36.26
C ILE A 75 69.73 -15.29 36.71
N THR A 76 69.73 -14.69 37.90
CA THR A 76 68.56 -13.97 38.41
C THR A 76 68.21 -12.77 37.53
N ARG A 77 69.22 -11.99 37.13
CA ARG A 77 69.04 -10.81 36.27
C ARG A 77 68.79 -11.17 34.81
N GLY A 78 69.39 -12.27 34.32
CA GLY A 78 69.32 -12.69 32.93
C GLY A 78 68.12 -13.58 32.58
N ILE A 79 67.57 -14.34 33.53
CA ILE A 79 66.53 -15.35 33.30
C ILE A 79 65.30 -15.10 34.17
N VAL A 80 65.47 -15.04 35.50
CA VAL A 80 64.35 -14.99 36.44
C VAL A 80 63.53 -13.71 36.29
N GLY A 81 64.17 -12.55 36.14
CA GLY A 81 63.49 -11.27 35.93
C GLY A 81 62.60 -11.25 34.66
N PRO A 82 63.18 -11.53 33.47
CA PRO A 82 62.42 -11.61 32.22
C PRO A 82 61.28 -12.64 32.23
N ILE A 83 61.46 -13.82 32.83
CA ILE A 83 60.37 -14.81 32.97
C ILE A 83 59.25 -14.28 33.86
N ARG A 84 59.58 -13.65 35.01
CA ARG A 84 58.57 -13.02 35.87
C ARG A 84 57.78 -11.93 35.15
N HIS A 85 58.42 -11.21 34.23
CA HIS A 85 57.75 -10.23 33.38
C HIS A 85 56.78 -10.91 32.39
N ALA A 86 57.22 -11.96 31.69
CA ALA A 86 56.36 -12.74 30.79
C ALA A 86 55.14 -13.33 31.52
N VAL A 87 55.35 -13.87 32.74
CA VAL A 87 54.25 -14.38 33.59
C VAL A 87 53.30 -13.25 34.00
N ARG A 88 53.82 -12.06 34.32
CA ARG A 88 52.98 -10.89 34.65
C ARG A 88 52.13 -10.48 33.46
N VAL A 89 52.72 -10.37 32.28
CA VAL A 89 52.01 -10.09 31.02
C VAL A 89 50.91 -11.13 30.78
N ALA A 90 51.23 -12.42 30.89
CA ALA A 90 50.23 -13.48 30.71
C ALA A 90 49.08 -13.38 31.73
N ARG A 91 49.37 -13.03 33.00
CA ARG A 91 48.33 -12.78 34.02
C ARG A 91 47.50 -11.53 33.72
N THR A 92 48.13 -10.47 33.21
CA THR A 92 47.44 -9.24 32.79
C THR A 92 46.48 -9.52 31.63
N VAL A 93 46.93 -10.28 30.62
CA VAL A 93 46.10 -10.74 29.50
C VAL A 93 44.97 -11.66 29.97
N ALA A 94 45.25 -12.62 30.86
CA ALA A 94 44.23 -13.51 31.44
C ALA A 94 43.21 -12.75 32.30
N GLY A 95 43.61 -11.63 32.90
CA GLY A 95 42.73 -10.71 33.62
C GLY A 95 41.93 -9.76 32.72
N GLY A 96 42.02 -9.92 31.39
CA GLY A 96 41.31 -9.11 30.41
C GLY A 96 42.01 -7.80 30.05
N ASP A 97 43.17 -7.47 30.63
CA ASP A 97 43.86 -6.24 30.26
C ASP A 97 44.79 -6.50 29.07
N LEU A 98 44.33 -6.09 27.88
CA LEU A 98 45.10 -6.18 26.64
C LEU A 98 45.87 -4.88 26.35
N SER A 99 45.79 -3.87 27.22
CA SER A 99 46.45 -2.57 26.98
C SER A 99 47.96 -2.60 27.23
N SER A 100 48.49 -3.71 27.73
CA SER A 100 49.90 -3.83 28.11
C SER A 100 50.84 -3.80 26.90
N HIS A 101 51.85 -2.94 26.94
CA HIS A 101 52.90 -2.92 25.92
C HIS A 101 54.00 -3.95 26.23
N ILE A 102 54.19 -4.92 25.33
CA ILE A 102 55.19 -5.99 25.48
C ILE A 102 56.44 -5.64 24.67
N GLU A 103 57.50 -5.22 25.37
CA GLU A 103 58.80 -4.94 24.78
C GLU A 103 59.67 -6.20 24.69
N ILE A 104 60.22 -6.47 23.51
CA ILE A 104 61.17 -7.57 23.28
C ILE A 104 62.58 -7.05 23.56
N ARG A 105 63.16 -7.45 24.69
CA ARG A 105 64.48 -6.96 25.15
C ARG A 105 65.66 -7.92 24.90
N SER A 106 65.39 -9.13 24.41
CA SER A 106 66.39 -10.17 24.14
C SER A 106 66.09 -10.91 22.83
N ARG A 107 67.09 -11.57 22.26
CA ARG A 107 66.97 -12.44 21.06
C ARG A 107 67.05 -13.94 21.39
N ASP A 108 67.22 -14.27 22.67
CA ASP A 108 67.22 -15.63 23.19
C ASP A 108 65.80 -16.23 23.29
N GLU A 109 65.67 -17.39 23.92
CA GLU A 109 64.40 -18.10 24.12
C GLU A 109 63.36 -17.27 24.90
N ILE A 110 63.79 -16.34 25.77
CA ILE A 110 62.86 -15.43 26.48
C ILE A 110 62.41 -14.31 25.56
N GLY A 111 63.30 -13.86 24.67
CA GLY A 111 62.95 -13.00 23.55
C GLY A 111 61.85 -13.60 22.68
N GLN A 112 62.00 -14.88 22.31
CA GLN A 112 61.01 -15.62 21.52
C GLN A 112 59.68 -15.80 22.27
N LEU A 113 59.72 -16.15 23.57
CA LEU A 113 58.51 -16.21 24.41
C LEU A 113 57.80 -14.85 24.48
N SER A 114 58.55 -13.76 24.67
CA SER A 114 58.00 -12.41 24.72
C SER A 114 57.41 -11.97 23.37
N ALA A 115 58.03 -12.39 22.26
CA ALA A 115 57.51 -12.17 20.92
C ALA A 115 56.20 -12.93 20.68
N ALA A 116 56.13 -14.21 21.05
CA ALA A 116 54.91 -15.02 20.95
C ALA A 116 53.77 -14.46 21.82
N LEU A 117 54.08 -14.00 23.04
CA LEU A 117 53.09 -13.33 23.90
C LEU A 117 52.61 -11.99 23.29
N LYS A 118 53.50 -11.25 22.64
CA LYS A 118 53.16 -10.01 21.92
C LYS A 118 52.23 -10.28 20.74
N GLU A 119 52.54 -11.30 19.94
CA GLU A 119 51.70 -11.73 18.83
C GLU A 119 50.32 -12.18 19.30
N MET A 120 50.26 -13.04 20.32
CA MET A 120 48.99 -13.47 20.93
C MET A 120 48.16 -12.29 21.44
N ASN A 121 48.78 -11.33 22.13
CA ASN A 121 48.09 -10.14 22.61
C ASN A 121 47.56 -9.27 21.45
N ALA A 122 48.34 -9.08 20.39
CA ALA A 122 47.91 -8.35 19.20
C ALA A 122 46.74 -9.05 18.48
N SER A 123 46.77 -10.37 18.34
CA SER A 123 45.66 -11.14 17.77
C SER A 123 44.39 -11.03 18.62
N LEU A 124 44.50 -11.12 19.95
CA LEU A 124 43.35 -10.93 20.85
C LEU A 124 42.77 -9.51 20.76
N ILE A 125 43.62 -8.47 20.67
CA ILE A 125 43.19 -7.08 20.44
C ILE A 125 42.38 -6.99 19.15
N SER A 126 42.88 -7.59 18.06
CA SER A 126 42.20 -7.57 16.75
C SER A 126 40.83 -8.24 16.82
N ILE A 127 40.75 -9.44 17.39
CA ILE A 127 39.49 -10.20 17.53
C ILE A 127 38.51 -9.43 18.41
N VAL A 128 38.93 -8.93 19.57
CA VAL A 128 38.04 -8.17 20.48
C VAL A 128 37.55 -6.88 19.81
N SER A 129 38.41 -6.19 19.07
CA SER A 129 38.03 -4.96 18.35
C SER A 129 37.04 -5.24 17.23
N GLU A 130 37.26 -6.30 16.45
CA GLU A 130 36.34 -6.74 15.38
C GLU A 130 34.99 -7.16 15.95
N VAL A 131 34.97 -7.94 17.05
CA VAL A 131 33.73 -8.32 17.72
C VAL A 131 33.00 -7.10 18.28
N ARG A 132 33.68 -6.15 18.92
CA ARG A 132 33.06 -4.89 19.41
C ARG A 132 32.41 -4.12 18.26
N GLY A 133 33.14 -3.90 17.17
CA GLY A 133 32.61 -3.22 15.99
C GLY A 133 31.42 -3.94 15.37
N GLY A 134 31.49 -5.27 15.25
CA GLY A 134 30.38 -6.09 14.77
C GLY A 134 29.14 -6.01 15.66
N THR A 135 29.30 -6.05 16.99
CA THR A 135 28.17 -5.94 17.93
C THR A 135 27.52 -4.56 17.92
N GLU A 136 28.30 -3.49 17.77
CA GLU A 136 27.78 -2.12 17.63
C GLU A 136 27.00 -1.94 16.32
N ALA A 137 27.50 -2.52 15.23
CA ALA A 137 26.79 -2.55 13.95
C ALA A 137 25.47 -3.33 14.05
N ILE A 138 25.45 -4.51 14.69
CA ILE A 138 24.22 -5.29 14.93
C ILE A 138 23.23 -4.50 15.79
N GLY A 139 23.70 -3.81 16.83
CA GLY A 139 22.85 -2.98 17.69
C GLY A 139 22.19 -1.84 16.90
N THR A 140 22.95 -1.16 16.05
CA THR A 140 22.45 -0.09 15.17
C THR A 140 21.43 -0.63 14.16
N ALA A 141 21.78 -1.69 13.43
CA ALA A 141 20.89 -2.31 12.45
C ALA A 141 19.59 -2.83 13.09
N SER A 142 19.66 -3.40 14.30
CA SER A 142 18.47 -3.87 15.02
C SER A 142 17.56 -2.71 15.44
N ALA A 143 18.13 -1.56 15.81
CA ALA A 143 17.36 -0.36 16.13
C ALA A 143 16.68 0.23 14.87
N GLU A 144 17.37 0.23 13.73
CA GLU A 144 16.79 0.64 12.44
C GLU A 144 15.66 -0.29 12.01
N ILE A 145 15.82 -1.62 12.15
CA ILE A 145 14.75 -2.60 11.88
C ILE A 145 13.56 -2.34 12.79
N ALA A 146 13.77 -2.11 14.09
CA ALA A 146 12.68 -1.82 15.02
C ALA A 146 11.91 -0.54 14.65
N ALA A 147 12.62 0.52 14.25
CA ALA A 147 12.00 1.75 13.78
C ALA A 147 11.22 1.54 12.47
N GLY A 148 11.79 0.77 11.53
CA GLY A 148 11.12 0.41 10.27
C GLY A 148 9.87 -0.43 10.47
N ASN A 149 9.89 -1.37 11.42
CA ASN A 149 8.72 -2.16 11.77
C ASN A 149 7.61 -1.32 12.42
N MET A 150 7.97 -0.29 13.19
CA MET A 150 6.97 0.62 13.77
C MET A 150 6.26 1.44 12.68
N ASP A 151 7.01 1.95 11.68
CA ASP A 151 6.42 2.60 10.50
C ASP A 151 5.53 1.63 9.70
N LEU A 152 6.00 0.40 9.50
CA LEU A 152 5.23 -0.63 8.80
C LEU A 152 3.94 -0.97 9.56
N SER A 153 3.97 -1.06 10.90
CA SER A 153 2.79 -1.26 11.74
C SER A 153 1.76 -0.16 11.53
N GLU A 154 2.18 1.11 11.60
CA GLU A 154 1.28 2.26 11.42
C GLU A 154 0.65 2.27 10.02
N ARG A 155 1.43 1.91 8.99
CA ARG A 155 0.93 1.80 7.62
C ARG A 155 -0.05 0.64 7.46
N THR A 156 0.22 -0.51 8.09
CA THR A 156 -0.68 -1.68 8.09
C THR A 156 -1.99 -1.36 8.81
N GLU A 157 -1.96 -0.65 9.94
CA GLU A 157 -3.17 -0.20 10.64
C GLU A 157 -3.99 0.79 9.80
N ARG A 158 -3.34 1.77 9.18
CA ARG A 158 -4.02 2.70 8.25
C ARG A 158 -4.62 1.96 7.05
N GLN A 159 -3.91 0.99 6.50
CA GLN A 159 -4.39 0.16 5.40
C GLN A 159 -5.62 -0.66 5.80
N ALA A 160 -5.61 -1.26 7.00
CA ALA A 160 -6.77 -1.96 7.53
C ALA A 160 -8.00 -1.03 7.62
N GLY A 161 -7.83 0.18 8.17
CA GLY A 161 -8.92 1.17 8.22
C GLY A 161 -9.43 1.58 6.83
N SER A 162 -8.54 1.79 5.85
CA SER A 162 -8.94 2.07 4.47
C SER A 162 -9.65 0.90 3.80
N LEU A 163 -9.25 -0.35 4.10
CA LEU A 163 -9.94 -1.54 3.60
C LEU A 163 -11.34 -1.66 4.18
N GLU A 164 -11.54 -1.33 5.46
CA GLU A 164 -12.85 -1.34 6.11
C GLU A 164 -13.81 -0.29 5.50
N GLU A 165 -13.32 0.94 5.28
CA GLU A 165 -14.09 1.99 4.60
C GLU A 165 -14.42 1.61 3.13
N THR A 166 -13.46 1.00 2.44
CA THR A 166 -13.66 0.51 1.07
C THR A 166 -14.69 -0.61 1.05
N ALA A 167 -14.61 -1.58 1.96
CA ALA A 167 -15.57 -2.68 2.06
C ALA A 167 -16.99 -2.15 2.33
N SER A 168 -17.15 -1.22 3.28
CA SER A 168 -18.44 -0.57 3.55
C SER A 168 -18.98 0.17 2.32
N SER A 169 -18.11 0.87 1.58
CA SER A 169 -18.50 1.56 0.34
C SER A 169 -18.92 0.57 -0.74
N MET A 170 -18.25 -0.59 -0.82
CA MET A 170 -18.60 -1.65 -1.77
C MET A 170 -19.93 -2.32 -1.41
N GLU A 171 -20.27 -2.46 -0.13
CA GLU A 171 -21.60 -2.94 0.30
C GLU A 171 -22.72 -1.97 -0.12
N GLU A 172 -22.51 -0.67 0.10
CA GLU A 172 -23.47 0.37 -0.33
C GLU A 172 -23.62 0.41 -1.86
N LEU A 173 -22.50 0.33 -2.60
CA LEU A 173 -22.51 0.22 -4.06
C LEU A 173 -23.23 -1.04 -4.53
N THR A 174 -22.98 -2.19 -3.90
CA THR A 174 -23.68 -3.45 -4.21
C THR A 174 -25.19 -3.30 -4.04
N SER A 175 -25.61 -2.69 -2.91
CA SER A 175 -27.02 -2.43 -2.63
C SER A 175 -27.65 -1.53 -3.70
N THR A 176 -26.97 -0.45 -4.05
CA THR A 176 -27.44 0.53 -5.04
C THR A 176 -27.55 -0.09 -6.44
N VAL A 177 -26.57 -0.90 -6.86
CA VAL A 177 -26.61 -1.59 -8.16
C VAL A 177 -27.72 -2.64 -8.19
N LYS A 178 -27.94 -3.40 -7.11
CA LYS A 178 -29.08 -4.33 -7.01
C LYS A 178 -30.41 -3.59 -7.12
N GLN A 179 -30.54 -2.45 -6.45
CA GLN A 179 -31.74 -1.62 -6.53
C GLN A 179 -31.94 -1.06 -7.94
N ASN A 180 -30.88 -0.63 -8.63
CA ASN A 180 -30.95 -0.17 -10.01
C ASN A 180 -31.41 -1.27 -10.97
N ALA A 181 -30.89 -2.49 -10.83
CA ALA A 181 -31.33 -3.64 -11.61
C ALA A 181 -32.83 -3.93 -11.40
N ALA A 182 -33.29 -3.93 -10.13
CA ALA A 182 -34.69 -4.12 -9.80
C ALA A 182 -35.59 -3.00 -10.35
N ASN A 183 -35.16 -1.74 -10.22
CA ASN A 183 -35.87 -0.57 -10.75
C ASN A 183 -35.98 -0.63 -12.27
N ALA A 184 -34.92 -1.06 -12.97
CA ALA A 184 -34.93 -1.21 -14.42
C ALA A 184 -35.94 -2.28 -14.88
N LEU A 185 -35.99 -3.42 -14.17
CA LEU A 185 -37.00 -4.46 -14.43
C LEU A 185 -38.43 -3.96 -14.18
N GLN A 186 -38.65 -3.22 -13.08
CA GLN A 186 -39.95 -2.64 -12.76
C GLN A 186 -40.37 -1.59 -13.81
N ALA A 187 -39.45 -0.71 -14.21
CA ALA A 187 -39.69 0.30 -15.24
C ALA A 187 -39.99 -0.34 -16.60
N ASN A 188 -39.31 -1.45 -16.95
CA ASN A 188 -39.60 -2.23 -18.14
C ASN A 188 -41.05 -2.75 -18.12
N GLN A 189 -41.49 -3.37 -17.02
CA GLN A 189 -42.87 -3.85 -16.89
C GLN A 189 -43.90 -2.72 -17.01
N LEU A 190 -43.60 -1.55 -16.44
CA LEU A 190 -44.47 -0.37 -16.53
C LEU A 190 -44.54 0.17 -17.96
N ALA A 191 -43.40 0.18 -18.67
CA ALA A 191 -43.34 0.56 -20.08
C ALA A 191 -44.15 -0.40 -20.97
N VAL A 192 -44.03 -1.71 -20.76
CA VAL A 192 -44.85 -2.71 -21.48
C VAL A 192 -46.34 -2.44 -21.27
N SER A 193 -46.77 -2.24 -20.02
CA SER A 193 -48.17 -1.91 -19.72
C SER A 193 -48.63 -0.61 -20.36
N ALA A 194 -47.79 0.44 -20.38
CA ALA A 194 -48.10 1.69 -21.06
C ALA A 194 -48.21 1.52 -22.58
N SER A 195 -47.38 0.65 -23.18
CA SER A 195 -47.43 0.30 -24.60
C SER A 195 -48.75 -0.39 -24.96
N ASP A 196 -49.21 -1.32 -24.12
CA ASP A 196 -50.49 -2.02 -24.31
C ASP A 196 -51.67 -1.05 -24.24
N VAL A 197 -51.68 -0.12 -23.26
CA VAL A 197 -52.73 0.90 -23.13
C VAL A 197 -52.73 1.84 -24.33
N ALA A 198 -51.56 2.29 -24.79
CA ALA A 198 -51.45 3.13 -25.98
C ALA A 198 -51.91 2.37 -27.26
N GLY A 199 -51.62 1.08 -27.37
CA GLY A 199 -52.11 0.22 -28.45
C GLY A 199 -53.64 0.09 -28.45
N GLN A 200 -54.25 -0.12 -27.28
CA GLN A 200 -55.71 -0.12 -27.13
C GLN A 200 -56.32 1.24 -27.47
N GLY A 201 -55.69 2.34 -27.04
CA GLY A 201 -56.09 3.71 -27.39
C GLY A 201 -56.07 3.95 -28.91
N GLY A 202 -55.02 3.48 -29.59
CA GLY A 202 -54.93 3.53 -31.06
C GLY A 202 -56.07 2.76 -31.75
N ALA A 203 -56.44 1.58 -31.24
CA ALA A 203 -57.55 0.80 -31.78
C ALA A 203 -58.91 1.52 -31.63
N VAL A 204 -59.16 2.18 -30.49
CA VAL A 204 -60.37 2.98 -30.26
C VAL A 204 -60.41 4.18 -31.22
N VAL A 205 -59.28 4.86 -31.41
CA VAL A 205 -59.19 6.00 -32.36
C VAL A 205 -59.49 5.54 -33.79
N ALA A 206 -58.96 4.39 -34.21
CA ALA A 206 -59.26 3.82 -35.53
C ALA A 206 -60.77 3.57 -35.70
N GLN A 207 -61.45 3.02 -34.69
CA GLN A 207 -62.90 2.82 -34.72
C GLN A 207 -63.68 4.15 -34.82
N VAL A 208 -63.20 5.22 -34.20
CA VAL A 208 -63.81 6.55 -34.30
C VAL A 208 -63.65 7.11 -35.72
N VAL A 209 -62.48 6.93 -36.36
CA VAL A 209 -62.25 7.33 -37.75
C VAL A 209 -63.24 6.61 -38.70
N ASP A 210 -63.41 5.30 -38.55
CA ASP A 210 -64.37 4.52 -39.35
C ASP A 210 -65.83 5.00 -39.16
N THR A 211 -66.17 5.36 -37.92
CA THR A 211 -67.50 5.90 -37.59
C THR A 211 -67.71 7.27 -38.26
N MET A 212 -66.70 8.15 -38.21
CA MET A 212 -66.76 9.46 -38.88
C MET A 212 -66.87 9.32 -40.40
N ALA A 213 -66.17 8.36 -41.01
CA ALA A 213 -66.30 8.04 -42.43
C ALA A 213 -67.73 7.58 -42.79
N SER A 214 -68.34 6.74 -41.94
CA SER A 214 -69.72 6.28 -42.09
C SER A 214 -70.75 7.40 -41.94
N ILE A 215 -70.53 8.33 -41.00
CA ILE A 215 -71.35 9.54 -40.83
C ILE A 215 -71.23 10.44 -42.07
N ASN A 216 -70.02 10.67 -42.58
CA ASN A 216 -69.79 11.47 -43.78
C ASN A 216 -70.50 10.87 -45.00
N ALA A 217 -70.41 9.56 -45.19
CA ALA A 217 -71.12 8.86 -46.27
C ALA A 217 -72.65 8.96 -46.14
N SER A 218 -73.18 8.86 -44.92
CA SER A 218 -74.62 9.00 -44.64
C SER A 218 -75.11 10.44 -44.89
N ALA A 219 -74.33 11.44 -44.50
CA ALA A 219 -74.62 12.84 -44.74
C ALA A 219 -74.66 13.18 -46.24
N ARG A 220 -73.75 12.62 -47.05
CA ARG A 220 -73.78 12.77 -48.52
C ARG A 220 -75.07 12.22 -49.13
N LYS A 221 -75.52 11.03 -48.70
CA LYS A 221 -76.80 10.47 -49.14
C LYS A 221 -77.98 11.39 -48.78
N ILE A 222 -77.95 12.04 -47.61
CA ILE A 222 -78.98 13.01 -47.23
C ILE A 222 -78.95 14.20 -48.19
N VAL A 223 -77.78 14.74 -48.54
CA VAL A 223 -77.67 15.83 -49.53
C VAL A 223 -78.29 15.44 -50.87
N ASP A 224 -78.06 14.21 -51.34
CA ASP A 224 -78.64 13.70 -52.58
C ASP A 224 -80.18 13.61 -52.50
N ILE A 225 -80.73 13.12 -51.38
CA ILE A 225 -82.18 13.06 -51.15
C ILE A 225 -82.79 14.46 -51.13
N ILE A 226 -82.14 15.41 -50.46
CA ILE A 226 -82.60 16.80 -50.39
C ILE A 226 -82.57 17.47 -51.77
N ALA A 227 -81.59 17.12 -52.62
CA ALA A 227 -81.56 17.59 -54.00
C ALA A 227 -82.76 17.07 -54.82
N VAL A 228 -83.17 15.81 -54.61
CA VAL A 228 -84.39 15.26 -55.23
C VAL A 228 -85.63 15.99 -54.72
N ILE A 229 -85.73 16.29 -53.42
CA ILE A 229 -86.87 17.01 -52.83
C ILE A 229 -86.98 18.43 -53.38
N ASP A 230 -85.87 19.17 -53.51
CA ASP A 230 -85.86 20.50 -54.16
C ASP A 230 -86.30 20.40 -55.63
N GLY A 231 -85.89 19.33 -56.33
CA GLY A 231 -86.36 19.01 -57.69
C GLY A 231 -87.88 18.76 -57.77
N ILE A 232 -88.45 17.98 -56.84
CA ILE A 232 -89.89 17.72 -56.74
C ILE A 232 -90.64 19.02 -56.43
N ALA A 233 -90.13 19.84 -55.51
CA ALA A 233 -90.71 21.13 -55.17
C ALA A 233 -90.72 22.07 -56.39
N PHE A 234 -89.64 22.10 -57.16
CA PHE A 234 -89.57 22.86 -58.42
C PHE A 234 -90.60 22.36 -59.45
N GLN A 235 -90.68 21.05 -59.68
CA GLN A 235 -91.66 20.46 -60.59
C GLN A 235 -93.10 20.77 -60.15
N THR A 236 -93.39 20.65 -58.86
CA THR A 236 -94.72 20.97 -58.27
C THR A 236 -95.07 22.44 -58.47
N ASN A 237 -94.10 23.33 -58.28
CA ASN A 237 -94.28 24.77 -58.51
C ASN A 237 -94.59 25.09 -59.99
N ILE A 238 -93.97 24.39 -60.96
CA ILE A 238 -94.28 24.52 -62.39
C ILE A 238 -95.67 23.95 -62.71
N LEU A 239 -96.03 22.78 -62.19
CA LEU A 239 -97.37 22.21 -62.37
C LEU A 239 -98.47 23.13 -61.82
N ALA A 240 -98.25 23.68 -60.62
CA ALA A 240 -99.18 24.60 -59.98
C ALA A 240 -99.33 25.91 -60.76
N LEU A 241 -98.24 26.43 -61.32
CA LEU A 241 -98.28 27.58 -62.23
C LEU A 241 -99.12 27.27 -63.48
N ASN A 242 -98.88 26.14 -64.13
CA ASN A 242 -99.64 25.72 -65.30
C ASN A 242 -101.13 25.55 -64.98
N ALA A 243 -101.46 24.96 -63.84
CA ALA A 243 -102.83 24.81 -63.36
C ALA A 243 -103.50 26.16 -63.06
N ALA A 244 -102.77 27.11 -62.46
CA ALA A 244 -103.27 28.46 -62.22
C ALA A 244 -103.56 29.21 -63.53
N VAL A 245 -102.71 29.04 -64.55
CA VAL A 245 -102.91 29.60 -65.90
C VAL A 245 -104.16 29.00 -66.56
N GLU A 246 -104.34 27.68 -66.52
CA GLU A 246 -105.50 27.03 -67.12
C GLU A 246 -106.80 27.36 -66.37
N ALA A 247 -106.73 27.49 -65.04
CA ALA A 247 -107.85 27.95 -64.22
C ALA A 247 -108.25 29.41 -64.54
N ALA A 248 -107.28 30.30 -64.80
CA ALA A 248 -107.56 31.66 -65.28
C ALA A 248 -108.20 31.67 -66.66
N ARG A 249 -107.83 30.71 -67.52
CA ARG A 249 -108.39 30.52 -68.87
C ARG A 249 -109.85 30.07 -68.85
N ALA A 250 -110.26 29.32 -67.83
CA ALA A 250 -111.64 28.86 -67.63
C ALA A 250 -112.59 29.93 -67.03
N GLY A 251 -112.11 31.14 -66.73
CA GLY A 251 -112.94 32.25 -66.24
C GLY A 251 -113.57 32.00 -64.87
N GLU A 252 -114.85 32.38 -64.68
CA GLU A 252 -115.55 32.23 -63.39
C GLU A 252 -115.68 30.78 -62.92
N GLN A 253 -115.67 29.80 -63.82
CA GLN A 253 -115.77 28.36 -63.47
C GLN A 253 -114.44 27.81 -62.91
N GLY A 254 -113.30 28.46 -63.21
CA GLY A 254 -111.98 28.06 -62.75
C GLY A 254 -111.55 28.69 -61.42
N ARG A 255 -112.36 29.57 -60.84
CA ARG A 255 -111.97 30.40 -59.68
C ARG A 255 -111.53 29.58 -58.46
N GLY A 256 -112.25 28.49 -58.15
CA GLY A 256 -111.88 27.57 -57.07
C GLY A 256 -110.57 26.82 -57.33
N PHE A 257 -110.35 26.38 -58.58
CA PHE A 257 -109.11 25.72 -59.00
C PHE A 257 -107.90 26.68 -58.97
N ALA A 258 -108.09 27.95 -59.31
CA ALA A 258 -107.03 28.95 -59.25
C ALA A 258 -106.52 29.20 -57.81
N VAL A 259 -107.42 29.17 -56.82
CA VAL A 259 -107.04 29.31 -55.41
C VAL A 259 -106.22 28.09 -54.95
N VAL A 260 -106.68 26.87 -55.27
CA VAL A 260 -105.93 25.64 -54.94
C VAL A 260 -104.57 25.62 -55.64
N ALA A 261 -104.50 26.02 -56.91
CA ALA A 261 -103.24 26.08 -57.66
C ALA A 261 -102.25 27.09 -57.03
N ASN A 262 -102.72 28.25 -56.57
CA ASN A 262 -101.88 29.21 -55.85
C ASN A 262 -101.41 28.69 -54.48
N GLU A 263 -102.26 27.97 -53.75
CA GLU A 263 -101.87 27.37 -52.47
C GLU A 263 -100.82 26.26 -52.65
N VAL A 264 -101.02 25.38 -53.65
CA VAL A 264 -100.03 24.34 -54.02
C VAL A 264 -98.70 24.98 -54.44
N ARG A 265 -98.75 26.10 -55.18
CA ARG A 265 -97.56 26.85 -55.58
C ARG A 265 -96.82 27.42 -54.36
N ASN A 266 -97.54 28.03 -53.42
CA ASN A 266 -96.95 28.58 -52.20
C ASN A 266 -96.32 27.46 -51.35
N LEU A 267 -97.01 26.33 -51.20
CA LEU A 267 -96.49 25.15 -50.51
C LEU A 267 -95.21 24.62 -51.19
N ALA A 268 -95.18 24.56 -52.52
CA ALA A 268 -94.00 24.15 -53.27
C ALA A 268 -92.80 25.10 -53.07
N GLN A 269 -93.03 26.43 -53.06
CA GLN A 269 -91.99 27.41 -52.74
C GLN A 269 -91.47 27.27 -51.30
N ARG A 270 -92.36 27.02 -50.33
CA ARG A 270 -91.99 26.76 -48.93
C ARG A 270 -91.16 25.48 -48.79
N SER A 271 -91.54 24.40 -49.48
CA SER A 271 -90.78 23.15 -49.50
C SER A 271 -89.38 23.33 -50.11
N ALA A 272 -89.25 24.10 -51.20
CA ALA A 272 -87.94 24.41 -51.80
C ALA A 272 -87.05 25.23 -50.86
N ALA A 273 -87.62 26.22 -50.16
CA ALA A 273 -86.88 27.01 -49.17
C ALA A 273 -86.37 26.13 -48.01
N ALA A 274 -87.25 25.28 -47.44
CA ALA A 274 -86.88 24.34 -46.39
C ALA A 274 -85.83 23.33 -46.86
N ALA A 275 -85.94 22.82 -48.09
CA ALA A 275 -84.95 21.91 -48.65
C ALA A 275 -83.56 22.57 -48.75
N ARG A 276 -83.47 23.84 -49.18
CA ARG A 276 -82.19 24.56 -49.23
C ARG A 276 -81.62 24.84 -47.84
N GLU A 277 -82.45 25.16 -46.86
CA GLU A 277 -82.02 25.35 -45.47
C GLU A 277 -81.43 24.06 -44.89
N ILE A 278 -82.13 22.92 -45.07
CA ILE A 278 -81.62 21.60 -44.65
C ILE A 278 -80.31 21.27 -45.38
N LYS A 279 -80.21 21.56 -46.68
CA LYS A 279 -78.97 21.35 -47.45
C LYS A 279 -77.79 22.14 -46.87
N GLY A 280 -78.03 23.38 -46.44
CA GLY A 280 -77.03 24.20 -45.76
C GLY A 280 -76.57 23.56 -44.44
N LEU A 281 -77.52 23.22 -43.55
CA LEU A 281 -77.22 22.61 -42.25
C LEU A 281 -76.46 21.28 -42.36
N ILE A 282 -76.81 20.45 -43.34
CA ILE A 282 -76.10 19.19 -43.61
C ILE A 282 -74.70 19.47 -44.15
N GLY A 283 -74.54 20.47 -45.03
CA GLY A 283 -73.23 20.91 -45.52
C GLY A 283 -72.29 21.34 -44.39
N ASP A 284 -72.79 22.16 -43.46
CA ASP A 284 -72.04 22.59 -42.28
C ASP A 284 -71.66 21.39 -41.39
N SER A 285 -72.59 20.46 -41.18
CA SER A 285 -72.35 19.22 -40.42
C SER A 285 -71.28 18.34 -41.05
N VAL A 286 -71.28 18.20 -42.39
CA VAL A 286 -70.23 17.48 -43.13
C VAL A 286 -68.87 18.15 -42.91
N GLY A 287 -68.80 19.48 -42.95
CA GLY A 287 -67.58 20.23 -42.68
C GLY A 287 -67.03 19.98 -41.27
N GLN A 288 -67.91 19.95 -40.26
CA GLN A 288 -67.52 19.65 -38.87
C GLN A 288 -67.03 18.20 -38.70
N VAL A 289 -67.71 17.22 -39.32
CA VAL A 289 -67.29 15.81 -39.29
C VAL A 289 -65.93 15.63 -39.97
N ASP A 290 -65.68 16.30 -41.10
CA ASP A 290 -64.41 16.26 -41.82
C ASP A 290 -63.25 16.89 -41.02
N ALA A 291 -63.53 17.99 -40.32
CA ALA A 291 -62.58 18.57 -39.36
C ALA A 291 -62.31 17.62 -38.18
N GLY A 292 -63.35 17.01 -37.61
CA GLY A 292 -63.23 16.00 -36.57
C GLY A 292 -62.39 14.80 -37.00
N ALA A 293 -62.65 14.26 -38.19
CA ALA A 293 -61.91 13.14 -38.77
C ALA A 293 -60.41 13.42 -38.88
N ARG A 294 -60.01 14.63 -39.30
CA ARG A 294 -58.60 15.04 -39.32
C ARG A 294 -57.95 15.06 -37.93
N LEU A 295 -58.68 15.53 -36.91
CA LEU A 295 -58.16 15.58 -35.54
C LEU A 295 -57.98 14.18 -34.94
N VAL A 296 -58.92 13.26 -35.18
CA VAL A 296 -58.76 11.88 -34.69
C VAL A 296 -57.70 11.10 -35.47
N ASP A 297 -57.56 11.33 -36.78
CA ASP A 297 -56.47 10.73 -37.57
C ASP A 297 -55.09 11.17 -37.03
N GLN A 298 -54.92 12.46 -36.75
CA GLN A 298 -53.72 12.99 -36.11
C GLN A 298 -53.48 12.37 -34.71
N ALA A 299 -54.54 12.19 -33.92
CA ALA A 299 -54.43 11.52 -32.63
C ALA A 299 -53.98 10.05 -32.78
N GLY A 300 -54.42 9.35 -33.82
CA GLY A 300 -54.01 7.99 -34.13
C GLY A 300 -52.52 7.88 -34.48
N VAL A 301 -52.01 8.83 -35.28
CA VAL A 301 -50.57 8.94 -35.57
C VAL A 301 -49.78 9.17 -34.28
N THR A 302 -50.22 10.09 -33.42
CA THR A 302 -49.55 10.35 -32.12
C THR A 302 -49.56 9.12 -31.20
N MET A 303 -50.62 8.31 -31.18
CA MET A 303 -50.61 7.04 -30.43
C MET A 303 -49.57 6.07 -30.95
N THR A 304 -49.37 5.99 -32.27
CA THR A 304 -48.33 5.15 -32.88
C THR A 304 -46.92 5.62 -32.48
N GLU A 305 -46.69 6.94 -32.46
CA GLU A 305 -45.43 7.53 -32.00
C GLU A 305 -45.17 7.28 -30.50
N ILE A 306 -46.21 7.31 -29.67
CA ILE A 306 -46.14 6.96 -28.24
C ILE A 306 -45.70 5.50 -28.09
N VAL A 307 -46.35 4.55 -28.78
CA VAL A 307 -45.98 3.13 -28.74
C VAL A 307 -44.51 2.93 -29.14
N ALA A 308 -44.07 3.57 -30.23
CA ALA A 308 -42.68 3.50 -30.67
C ALA A 308 -41.69 4.09 -29.65
N SER A 309 -42.07 5.18 -28.97
CA SER A 309 -41.24 5.82 -27.94
C SER A 309 -41.14 4.99 -26.67
N VAL A 310 -42.24 4.38 -26.24
CA VAL A 310 -42.27 3.48 -25.09
C VAL A 310 -41.44 2.22 -25.35
N ARG A 311 -41.46 1.67 -26.57
CA ARG A 311 -40.56 0.55 -26.94
C ARG A 311 -39.08 0.91 -26.78
N ARG A 312 -38.66 2.11 -27.20
CA ARG A 312 -37.28 2.57 -26.96
C ARG A 312 -36.94 2.66 -25.47
N VAL A 313 -37.90 3.05 -24.62
CA VAL A 313 -37.70 3.06 -23.16
C VAL A 313 -37.50 1.63 -22.65
N THR A 314 -38.31 0.67 -23.11
CA THR A 314 -38.15 -0.75 -22.78
C THR A 314 -36.77 -1.28 -23.14
N ASP A 315 -36.26 -0.96 -24.33
CA ASP A 315 -34.91 -1.36 -24.77
C ASP A 315 -33.83 -0.79 -23.84
N ILE A 316 -33.89 0.52 -23.54
CA ILE A 316 -32.95 1.17 -22.61
C ILE A 316 -33.00 0.53 -21.21
N MET A 317 -34.19 0.22 -20.71
CA MET A 317 -34.32 -0.44 -19.41
C MET A 317 -33.72 -1.85 -19.41
N SER A 318 -33.83 -2.58 -20.53
CA SER A 318 -33.19 -3.88 -20.70
C SER A 318 -31.66 -3.77 -20.67
N ASP A 319 -31.10 -2.76 -21.36
CA ASP A 319 -29.66 -2.50 -21.36
C ASP A 319 -29.15 -2.11 -19.97
N ILE A 320 -29.90 -1.29 -19.22
CA ILE A 320 -29.56 -0.93 -17.84
C ILE A 320 -29.58 -2.14 -16.92
N ALA A 321 -30.58 -3.03 -17.06
CA ALA A 321 -30.66 -4.25 -16.27
C ALA A 321 -29.46 -5.18 -16.55
N ALA A 322 -29.10 -5.36 -17.82
CA ALA A 322 -27.94 -6.15 -18.23
C ALA A 322 -26.63 -5.55 -17.71
N ALA A 323 -26.43 -4.24 -17.88
CA ALA A 323 -25.25 -3.53 -17.38
C ALA A 323 -25.14 -3.58 -15.85
N SER A 324 -26.27 -3.47 -15.14
CA SER A 324 -26.30 -3.59 -13.68
C SER A 324 -25.93 -5.00 -13.22
N GLN A 325 -26.35 -6.04 -13.95
CA GLN A 325 -25.97 -7.42 -13.65
C GLN A 325 -24.47 -7.67 -13.88
N GLU A 326 -23.89 -7.09 -14.93
CA GLU A 326 -22.45 -7.13 -15.17
C GLU A 326 -21.67 -6.38 -14.08
N GLN A 327 -22.16 -5.21 -13.65
CA GLN A 327 -21.58 -4.47 -12.52
C GLN A 327 -21.60 -5.28 -11.22
N LEU A 328 -22.67 -6.03 -10.94
CA LEU A 328 -22.73 -6.91 -9.77
C LEU A 328 -21.62 -7.97 -9.81
N SER A 329 -21.41 -8.61 -10.96
CA SER A 329 -20.30 -9.57 -11.12
C SER A 329 -18.94 -8.90 -10.96
N GLY A 330 -18.75 -7.69 -11.51
CA GLY A 330 -17.54 -6.90 -11.29
C GLY A 330 -17.29 -6.56 -9.83
N ILE A 331 -18.35 -6.23 -9.08
CA ILE A 331 -18.28 -5.96 -7.63
C ILE A 331 -17.90 -7.23 -6.85
N GLU A 332 -18.42 -8.41 -7.21
CA GLU A 332 -18.02 -9.68 -6.59
C GLU A 332 -16.51 -9.95 -6.75
N HIS A 333 -15.94 -9.66 -7.92
CA HIS A 333 -14.49 -9.77 -8.13
C HIS A 333 -13.70 -8.79 -7.26
N ILE A 334 -14.18 -7.54 -7.14
CA ILE A 334 -13.53 -6.53 -6.28
C ILE A 334 -13.61 -6.96 -4.80
N ASN A 335 -14.75 -7.47 -4.34
CA ASN A 335 -14.89 -8.00 -2.98
C ASN A 335 -13.91 -9.16 -2.70
N GLY A 336 -13.69 -10.04 -3.68
CA GLY A 336 -12.66 -11.08 -3.58
C GLY A 336 -11.25 -10.50 -3.42
N ALA A 337 -10.91 -9.46 -4.19
CA ALA A 337 -9.62 -8.78 -4.08
C ALA A 337 -9.45 -8.04 -2.74
N ILE A 338 -10.52 -7.43 -2.20
CA ILE A 338 -10.50 -6.79 -0.88
C ILE A 338 -10.24 -7.84 0.22
N ALA A 339 -10.87 -9.01 0.14
CA ALA A 339 -10.64 -10.10 1.09
C ALA A 339 -9.18 -10.60 1.06
N GLU A 340 -8.58 -10.71 -0.13
CA GLU A 340 -7.16 -11.06 -0.27
C GLU A 340 -6.22 -9.98 0.29
N MET A 341 -6.56 -8.69 0.08
CA MET A 341 -5.83 -7.58 0.67
C MET A 341 -5.94 -7.56 2.19
N ASP A 342 -7.11 -7.86 2.76
CA ASP A 342 -7.30 -7.98 4.20
C ASP A 342 -6.44 -9.11 4.78
N GLN A 343 -6.48 -10.30 4.16
CA GLN A 343 -5.62 -11.42 4.55
C GLN A 343 -4.12 -11.03 4.55
N THR A 344 -3.67 -10.35 3.49
CA THR A 344 -2.28 -9.88 3.38
C THR A 344 -1.95 -8.82 4.44
N THR A 345 -2.91 -7.96 4.76
CA THR A 345 -2.77 -6.93 5.80
C THR A 345 -2.62 -7.57 7.18
N GLN A 346 -3.43 -8.58 7.50
CA GLN A 346 -3.30 -9.37 8.73
C GLN A 346 -1.96 -10.13 8.77
N GLN A 347 -1.53 -10.71 7.65
CA GLN A 347 -0.23 -11.38 7.58
C GLN A 347 0.93 -10.41 7.79
N ASN A 348 0.84 -9.19 7.25
CA ASN A 348 1.82 -8.14 7.49
C ASN A 348 1.87 -7.72 8.96
N ALA A 349 0.72 -7.62 9.64
CA ALA A 349 0.69 -7.34 11.08
C ALA A 349 1.41 -8.43 11.88
N ALA A 350 1.15 -9.71 11.58
CA ALA A 350 1.85 -10.82 12.21
C ALA A 350 3.36 -10.81 11.91
N LEU A 351 3.76 -10.51 10.68
CA LEU A 351 5.16 -10.40 10.29
C LEU A 351 5.87 -9.24 11.01
N VAL A 352 5.19 -8.11 11.21
CA VAL A 352 5.71 -6.96 11.96
C VAL A 352 5.96 -7.33 13.42
N GLU A 353 5.04 -8.04 14.07
CA GLU A 353 5.23 -8.54 15.43
C GLU A 353 6.44 -9.49 15.52
N GLN A 354 6.51 -10.47 14.61
CA GLN A 354 7.61 -11.43 14.55
C GLN A 354 8.97 -10.75 14.29
N ALA A 355 9.03 -9.83 13.34
CA ALA A 355 10.24 -9.09 13.01
C ALA A 355 10.68 -8.18 14.17
N SER A 356 9.72 -7.58 14.90
CA SER A 356 10.02 -6.74 16.06
C SER A 356 10.59 -7.57 17.22
N ALA A 357 10.04 -8.76 17.46
CA ALA A 357 10.59 -9.70 18.44
C ALA A 357 12.00 -10.19 18.05
N ALA A 358 12.23 -10.46 16.77
CA ALA A 358 13.54 -10.84 16.26
C ALA A 358 14.57 -9.71 16.41
N ALA A 359 14.20 -8.47 16.06
CA ALA A 359 15.07 -7.30 16.23
C ALA A 359 15.41 -7.04 17.70
N ALA A 360 14.45 -7.19 18.61
CA ALA A 360 14.70 -7.11 20.05
C ALA A 360 15.70 -8.18 20.53
N THR A 361 15.52 -9.42 20.08
CA THR A 361 16.42 -10.54 20.42
C THR A 361 17.84 -10.30 19.89
N LEU A 362 18.00 -9.80 18.67
CA LEU A 362 19.30 -9.46 18.09
C LEU A 362 20.00 -8.34 18.88
N ARG A 363 19.25 -7.32 19.30
CA ARG A 363 19.76 -6.23 20.13
C ARG A 363 20.23 -6.74 21.50
N ASP A 364 19.45 -7.61 22.12
CA ASP A 364 19.81 -8.20 23.42
C ASP A 364 21.06 -9.09 23.29
N GLN A 365 21.17 -9.88 22.22
CA GLN A 365 22.35 -10.69 21.93
C GLN A 365 23.59 -9.83 21.66
N ALA A 366 23.45 -8.74 20.91
CA ALA A 366 24.53 -7.78 20.68
C ALA A 366 24.99 -7.13 21.99
N THR A 367 24.05 -6.74 22.85
CA THR A 367 24.34 -6.18 24.18
C THR A 367 25.06 -7.20 25.08
N HIS A 368 24.62 -8.46 25.06
CA HIS A 368 25.25 -9.55 25.81
C HIS A 368 26.68 -9.81 25.33
N LEU A 369 26.91 -9.87 24.01
CA LEU A 369 28.24 -10.03 23.42
C LEU A 369 29.14 -8.83 23.74
N GLN A 370 28.63 -7.60 23.63
CA GLN A 370 29.33 -6.38 23.99
C GLN A 370 29.75 -6.38 25.47
N GLY A 371 28.88 -6.87 26.36
CA GLY A 371 29.21 -7.08 27.77
C GLY A 371 30.32 -8.13 27.98
N ALA A 372 30.23 -9.26 27.27
CA ALA A 372 31.23 -10.33 27.35
C ALA A 372 32.62 -9.89 26.88
N VAL A 373 32.71 -9.13 25.78
CA VAL A 373 33.98 -8.56 25.29
C VAL A 373 34.37 -7.25 25.98
N GLY A 374 33.44 -6.65 26.73
CA GLY A 374 33.65 -5.44 27.53
C GLY A 374 34.63 -5.64 28.69
N VAL A 375 34.82 -6.89 29.13
CA VAL A 375 35.84 -7.28 30.13
C VAL A 375 37.26 -7.01 29.63
N PHE A 376 37.48 -7.08 28.32
CA PHE A 376 38.80 -6.89 27.72
C PHE A 376 39.13 -5.39 27.53
N LYS A 377 40.14 -4.87 28.22
CA LYS A 377 40.59 -3.48 28.09
C LYS A 377 41.52 -3.34 26.90
N LEU A 378 41.16 -2.46 25.95
CA LEU A 378 41.96 -2.16 24.77
C LEU A 378 42.80 -0.88 24.98
N VAL A 379 43.87 -0.74 24.20
CA VAL A 379 44.66 0.50 24.16
C VAL A 379 43.78 1.64 23.62
N GLY A 380 43.35 2.56 24.49
CA GLY A 380 42.49 3.70 24.14
C GLY A 380 41.25 3.88 25.01
N ASP A 381 40.80 2.84 25.75
CA ASP A 381 39.61 2.92 26.62
C ASP A 381 39.79 3.85 27.84
N ALA A 382 41.03 4.27 28.14
CA ALA A 382 41.33 5.23 29.22
C ALA A 382 41.08 6.71 28.81
N GLY A 383 40.79 6.99 27.53
CA GLY A 383 40.67 8.35 27.00
C GLY A 383 39.25 8.88 26.79
N THR A 384 38.21 8.03 26.86
CA THR A 384 36.85 8.38 26.42
C THR A 384 35.79 8.46 27.53
N ARG A 385 36.18 8.40 28.82
CA ARG A 385 35.28 8.78 29.95
C ARG A 385 35.26 10.28 30.24
N GLY A 386 35.78 11.11 29.35
CA GLY A 386 35.62 12.56 29.39
C GLY A 386 34.32 12.96 28.71
N SER A 387 33.27 13.15 29.52
CA SER A 387 32.03 13.88 29.23
C SER A 387 32.08 14.80 28.01
N ALA A 388 31.75 14.29 26.83
CA ALA A 388 31.27 15.10 25.74
C ALA A 388 29.76 15.26 25.91
N SER A 389 29.36 16.35 26.58
CA SER A 389 28.01 16.88 26.51
C SER A 389 27.70 17.13 25.03
N VAL A 390 26.99 16.19 24.41
CA VAL A 390 26.44 16.34 23.07
C VAL A 390 25.38 17.43 23.17
N LYS A 391 25.72 18.64 22.69
CA LYS A 391 24.71 19.65 22.40
C LYS A 391 23.67 19.02 21.47
N PRO A 392 22.36 19.16 21.74
CA PRO A 392 21.36 18.60 20.88
C PRO A 392 21.46 19.30 19.52
N ILE A 393 21.80 18.52 18.49
CA ILE A 393 21.62 18.93 17.11
C ILE A 393 20.12 19.15 16.95
N LYS A 394 19.72 20.40 16.69
CA LYS A 394 18.35 20.72 16.30
C LYS A 394 18.07 19.91 15.03
N SER A 395 17.28 18.85 15.18
CA SER A 395 16.63 18.16 14.09
C SER A 395 15.92 19.21 13.24
N ALA A 396 16.42 19.42 12.03
CA ALA A 396 15.69 20.09 10.98
C ALA A 396 14.48 19.20 10.69
N ARG A 397 13.33 19.58 11.25
CA ARG A 397 12.01 19.04 10.90
C ARG A 397 11.90 19.02 9.38
N HIS A 398 11.97 17.82 8.80
CA HIS A 398 11.33 17.55 7.53
C HIS A 398 9.83 17.87 7.67
N GLY A 399 9.29 18.49 6.62
CA GLY A 399 8.09 19.30 6.65
C GLY A 399 6.87 18.64 7.29
N ALA A 400 6.23 19.38 8.19
CA ALA A 400 4.82 19.22 8.45
C ALA A 400 4.05 19.55 7.16
N PRO A 401 2.99 18.80 6.79
CA PRO A 401 1.98 19.31 5.89
C PRO A 401 1.35 20.54 6.53
N GLY A 402 1.23 21.64 5.78
CA GLY A 402 0.64 22.89 6.26
C GLY A 402 -0.80 22.70 6.78
N PRO A 403 -1.32 23.66 7.57
CA PRO A 403 -2.68 23.60 8.07
C PRO A 403 -3.66 23.56 6.89
N ARG A 404 -4.53 22.53 6.90
CA ARG A 404 -5.69 22.42 6.01
C ARG A 404 -6.49 23.71 6.07
N GLN A 405 -6.49 24.48 4.98
CA GLN A 405 -7.49 25.50 4.76
C GLN A 405 -8.83 24.79 4.66
N HIS A 406 -9.69 25.10 5.62
CA HIS A 406 -11.11 24.81 5.61
C HIS A 406 -11.68 25.33 4.28
N TYR A 407 -12.07 24.42 3.38
CA TYR A 407 -12.96 24.79 2.29
C TYR A 407 -14.31 25.13 2.93
N ALA A 408 -14.55 26.42 3.13
CA ALA A 408 -15.89 26.92 3.36
C ALA A 408 -16.72 26.57 2.13
N ALA A 409 -17.82 25.84 2.36
CA ALA A 409 -18.88 25.63 1.39
C ALA A 409 -19.31 26.99 0.84
N LEU A 410 -19.06 27.20 -0.46
CA LEU A 410 -19.70 28.26 -1.22
C LEU A 410 -20.89 27.63 -1.93
N ASP A 411 -22.06 28.10 -1.49
CA ASP A 411 -23.38 27.85 -2.03
C ASP A 411 -23.41 27.85 -3.56
N ALA A 412 -24.14 26.89 -4.10
CA ALA A 412 -24.60 26.90 -5.47
C ALA A 412 -25.51 28.13 -5.73
N PRO A 413 -25.38 28.78 -6.90
CA PRO A 413 -26.51 29.45 -7.51
C PRO A 413 -26.92 28.77 -8.80
N SER A 414 -28.13 28.20 -8.75
CA SER A 414 -29.20 28.27 -9.76
C SER A 414 -28.84 28.56 -11.22
N ALA A 415 -29.20 27.61 -12.08
CA ALA A 415 -29.95 27.78 -13.33
C ALA A 415 -29.83 29.11 -14.08
N ARG A 416 -29.24 29.05 -15.28
CA ARG A 416 -29.66 29.91 -16.40
C ARG A 416 -29.85 29.11 -17.69
N ARG A 417 -31.10 29.12 -18.15
CA ARG A 417 -31.52 28.89 -19.53
C ARG A 417 -30.98 30.01 -20.43
N SER A 418 -30.52 29.65 -21.63
CA SER A 418 -30.74 30.35 -22.92
C SER A 418 -29.97 29.57 -24.00
N SER A 419 -30.61 28.90 -24.97
CA SER A 419 -31.19 29.50 -26.18
C SER A 419 -30.20 30.40 -26.92
N THR A 420 -29.52 29.89 -27.96
CA THR A 420 -29.71 30.26 -29.38
C THR A 420 -28.69 29.59 -30.34
N ALA A 421 -29.23 29.04 -31.43
CA ALA A 421 -28.71 29.02 -32.81
C ALA A 421 -27.29 28.50 -33.13
N ARG A 422 -27.21 27.32 -33.77
CA ARG A 422 -26.96 27.21 -35.22
C ARG A 422 -27.32 25.82 -35.75
#